data_AF-A0A2S6QN08-F1
#
_entry.id   AF-A0A2S6QN08-F1
#
_cell.length_a   1.000
_cell.length_b   1.000
_cell.length_c   1.000
_cell.angle_alpha   90.00
_cell.angle_beta   90.00
_cell.angle_gamma   90.00
#
_symmetry.space_group_name_H-M   'P 1'
#
loop_
_entity.id
_entity.type
_entity.pdbx_description
1 polymer ?
#
loop_
_entity_poly.entity_id
_entity_poly.type
_entity_poly.pdbx_seq_one_letter_code
_entity_poly.pdbx_strand_id
1 'polypeptide(L)'
;MRIIFFIIIYFVLFFNAHAKDSLSDYYSAYIFVKNCNELDQFFYVDNENMEIARKSIKNIEKEYKNTNNNIDVDAEWSKAVTKWKEDFESMFAMFKSLDTYSEDLAGMCKLYLLMLNTLGSSYENESIEKDF
;
A
#
# COMPACT_ATOMS: atom_id res chain seq x y z
N MET A 1 -35.37 -26.99 -5.84
CA MET A 1 -34.04 -27.15 -5.19
C MET A 1 -32.86 -26.57 -5.99
N ARG A 2 -33.07 -25.78 -7.07
CA ARG A 2 -31.98 -25.16 -7.84
C ARG A 2 -31.80 -23.65 -7.58
N ILE A 3 -32.83 -22.99 -7.06
CA ILE A 3 -32.83 -21.53 -6.83
C ILE A 3 -32.04 -21.14 -5.57
N ILE A 4 -32.05 -21.98 -4.52
CA ILE A 4 -31.33 -21.73 -3.26
C ILE A 4 -29.80 -21.72 -3.48
N PHE A 5 -29.29 -22.54 -4.40
CA PHE A 5 -27.86 -22.59 -4.73
C PHE A 5 -27.35 -21.28 -5.35
N PHE A 6 -28.13 -20.64 -6.22
CA PHE A 6 -27.72 -19.38 -6.84
C PHE A 6 -27.66 -18.23 -5.83
N ILE A 7 -28.57 -18.19 -4.84
CA ILE A 7 -28.55 -17.17 -3.79
C ILE A 7 -27.33 -17.33 -2.89
N ILE A 8 -26.97 -18.56 -2.53
CA ILE A 8 -25.77 -18.85 -1.72
C ILE A 8 -24.49 -18.50 -2.50
N ILE A 9 -24.40 -18.84 -3.79
CA ILE A 9 -23.24 -18.48 -4.62
C ILE A 9 -23.13 -16.96 -4.77
N TYR A 10 -24.25 -16.25 -4.94
CA TYR A 10 -24.25 -14.79 -5.03
C TYR A 10 -23.86 -14.13 -3.69
N PHE A 11 -24.30 -14.70 -2.56
CA PHE A 11 -23.84 -14.27 -1.23
C PHE A 11 -22.34 -14.54 -1.06
N VAL A 12 -21.84 -15.72 -1.38
CA VAL A 12 -20.40 -16.05 -1.28
C VAL A 12 -19.55 -15.14 -2.17
N LEU A 13 -20.03 -14.76 -3.36
CA LEU A 13 -19.33 -13.81 -4.22
C LEU A 13 -19.37 -12.38 -3.69
N PHE A 14 -20.47 -11.96 -3.04
CA PHE A 14 -20.55 -10.64 -2.38
C PHE A 14 -19.66 -10.53 -1.12
N PHE A 15 -19.52 -11.62 -0.35
CA PHE A 15 -18.62 -11.65 0.80
C PHE A 15 -17.13 -11.68 0.42
N ASN A 16 -16.78 -12.16 -0.78
CA ASN A 16 -15.40 -12.15 -1.29
C ASN A 16 -15.03 -10.86 -2.04
N ALA A 17 -15.97 -9.97 -2.32
CA ALA A 17 -15.72 -8.71 -3.03
C ALA A 17 -15.06 -7.63 -2.16
N HIS A 18 -14.98 -7.85 -0.85
CA HIS A 18 -13.99 -7.20 0.00
C HIS A 18 -12.77 -8.11 0.11
N ALA A 19 -11.96 -8.19 -0.95
CA ALA A 19 -10.54 -8.42 -0.71
C ALA A 19 -10.08 -7.22 0.11
N LYS A 20 -10.13 -7.34 1.44
CA LYS A 20 -9.53 -6.39 2.36
C LYS A 20 -8.07 -6.33 1.91
N ASP A 21 -7.64 -5.22 1.30
CA ASP A 21 -6.24 -5.05 0.89
C ASP A 21 -5.35 -5.59 2.02
N SER A 22 -4.36 -6.42 1.73
CA SER A 22 -3.57 -6.99 2.82
C SER A 22 -2.62 -5.93 3.38
N LEU A 23 -2.20 -6.06 4.64
CA LEU A 23 -1.15 -5.21 5.18
C LEU A 23 0.13 -5.32 4.32
N SER A 24 0.38 -6.50 3.73
CA SER A 24 1.47 -6.69 2.78
C SER A 24 1.37 -5.84 1.50
N ASP A 25 0.16 -5.51 1.00
CA ASP A 25 0.00 -4.65 -0.17
C ASP A 25 0.39 -3.20 0.14
N TYR A 26 0.00 -2.69 1.32
CA TYR A 26 0.41 -1.37 1.79
C TYR A 26 1.91 -1.31 2.08
N TYR A 27 2.51 -2.37 2.62
CA TYR A 27 3.96 -2.45 2.73
C TYR A 27 4.65 -2.49 1.37
N SER A 28 4.12 -3.22 0.40
CA SER A 28 4.68 -3.27 -0.96
C SER A 28 4.65 -1.88 -1.60
N ALA A 29 3.57 -1.12 -1.40
CA ALA A 29 3.47 0.27 -1.80
C ALA A 29 4.51 1.16 -1.12
N TYR A 30 4.70 1.01 0.19
CA TYR A 30 5.70 1.77 0.93
C TYR A 30 7.13 1.46 0.44
N ILE A 31 7.44 0.19 0.17
CA ILE A 31 8.73 -0.23 -0.39
C ILE A 31 8.92 0.39 -1.78
N PHE A 32 7.87 0.42 -2.61
CA PHE A 32 7.92 1.06 -3.93
C PHE A 32 8.27 2.56 -3.80
N VAL A 33 7.56 3.29 -2.95
CA VAL A 33 7.78 4.74 -2.71
C VAL A 33 9.19 4.98 -2.15
N LYS A 34 9.66 4.13 -1.23
CA LYS A 34 11.04 4.20 -0.71
C LYS A 34 12.07 4.08 -1.83
N ASN A 35 11.90 3.12 -2.75
CA ASN A 35 12.83 2.97 -3.87
C ASN A 35 12.74 4.13 -4.87
N CYS A 36 11.57 4.75 -5.04
CA CYS A 36 11.44 5.99 -5.82
C CYS A 36 12.27 7.13 -5.23
N ASN A 37 12.24 7.31 -3.91
CA ASN A 37 13.06 8.32 -3.24
C ASN A 37 14.57 8.03 -3.39
N GLU A 38 14.97 6.76 -3.31
CA GLU A 38 16.38 6.36 -3.48
C GLU A 38 16.93 6.57 -4.90
N LEU A 39 16.07 6.71 -5.91
CA LEU A 39 16.49 7.06 -7.26
C LEU A 39 16.87 8.55 -7.39
N ASP A 40 16.48 9.42 -6.45
CA ASP A 40 16.79 10.86 -6.41
C ASP A 40 16.48 11.62 -7.72
N GLN A 41 15.54 11.10 -8.51
CA GLN A 41 15.17 11.62 -9.83
C GLN A 41 13.74 12.19 -9.86
N PHE A 42 12.96 12.00 -8.79
CA PHE A 42 11.54 12.30 -8.76
C PHE A 42 11.20 13.34 -7.69
N PHE A 43 10.88 14.56 -8.12
CA PHE A 43 10.48 15.67 -7.24
C PHE A 43 9.30 15.36 -6.30
N TYR A 44 8.42 14.44 -6.68
CA TYR A 44 7.20 14.13 -5.92
C TYR A 44 7.43 13.12 -4.78
N VAL A 45 8.61 12.52 -4.69
CA VAL A 45 8.99 11.64 -3.57
C VAL A 45 10.29 12.13 -2.95
N ASP A 46 10.30 13.41 -2.57
CA ASP A 46 11.38 14.00 -1.79
C ASP A 46 11.38 13.48 -0.34
N ASN A 47 12.36 13.94 0.44
CA ASN A 47 12.50 13.53 1.84
C ASN A 47 11.28 13.92 2.70
N GLU A 48 10.63 15.04 2.41
CA GLU A 48 9.43 15.46 3.14
C GLU A 48 8.27 14.49 2.90
N ASN A 49 8.00 14.17 1.63
CA ASN A 49 6.99 13.20 1.23
C ASN A 49 7.29 11.79 1.73
N MET A 50 8.57 11.41 1.83
CA MET A 50 8.96 10.14 2.46
C MET A 50 8.67 10.07 3.95
N GLU A 51 8.87 11.17 4.68
CA GLU A 51 8.50 11.22 6.11
C GLU A 51 6.98 11.09 6.28
N ILE A 52 6.19 11.72 5.41
CA ILE A 52 4.74 11.59 5.39
C ILE A 52 4.35 10.12 5.11
N ALA A 53 4.90 9.51 4.06
CA ALA A 53 4.63 8.11 3.71
C ALA A 53 4.99 7.16 4.86
N ARG A 54 6.09 7.42 5.58
CA ARG A 54 6.50 6.64 6.77
C ARG A 54 5.51 6.77 7.91
N LYS A 55 4.93 7.95 8.13
CA LYS A 55 3.85 8.12 9.13
C LYS A 55 2.59 7.39 8.69
N SER A 56 2.22 7.52 7.42
CA SER A 56 1.02 6.89 6.86
C SER A 56 1.05 5.36 6.98
N ILE A 57 2.16 4.70 6.62
CA ILE A 57 2.24 3.24 6.74
C ILE A 57 2.17 2.77 8.20
N LYS A 58 2.69 3.54 9.16
CA LYS A 58 2.56 3.25 10.59
C LYS A 58 1.12 3.39 11.08
N ASN A 59 0.39 4.39 10.60
CA ASN A 59 -1.03 4.57 10.92
C ASN A 59 -1.87 3.41 10.36
N ILE A 60 -1.62 3.03 9.10
CA ILE A 60 -2.27 1.88 8.45
C ILE A 60 -1.98 0.58 9.23
N GLU A 61 -0.71 0.31 9.58
CA GLU A 61 -0.33 -0.86 10.36
C GLU A 61 -1.04 -0.90 11.72
N LYS A 62 -1.08 0.23 12.42
CA LYS A 62 -1.78 0.34 13.71
C LYS A 62 -3.24 -0.04 13.57
N GLU A 63 -3.92 0.46 12.54
CA GLU A 63 -5.33 0.15 12.32
C GLU A 63 -5.55 -1.31 11.90
N TYR A 64 -4.64 -1.87 11.10
CA TYR A 64 -4.66 -3.30 10.78
C TYR A 64 -4.50 -4.16 12.04
N LYS A 65 -3.62 -3.78 12.98
CA LYS A 65 -3.48 -4.48 14.27
C LYS A 65 -4.74 -4.37 15.12
N ASN A 66 -5.37 -3.20 15.17
CA ASN A 66 -6.62 -2.99 15.91
C ASN A 66 -7.77 -3.87 15.40
N THR A 67 -7.83 -4.07 14.08
CA THR A 67 -8.90 -4.85 13.44
C THR A 67 -8.57 -6.34 13.30
N ASN A 68 -7.29 -6.72 13.43
CA ASN A 68 -6.80 -8.10 13.30
C ASN A 68 -5.81 -8.43 14.43
N ASN A 69 -6.33 -8.75 15.63
CA ASN A 69 -5.55 -8.91 16.86
C ASN A 69 -4.39 -9.93 16.83
N ASN A 70 -4.36 -10.84 15.86
CA ASN A 70 -3.33 -11.88 15.73
C ASN A 70 -2.50 -11.75 14.44
N ILE A 71 -2.47 -10.57 13.82
CA ILE A 71 -1.69 -10.36 12.60
C ILE A 71 -0.19 -10.46 12.90
N ASP A 72 0.50 -11.30 12.13
CA ASP A 72 1.96 -11.38 12.13
C ASP A 72 2.51 -10.33 11.16
N VAL A 73 2.87 -9.19 11.70
CA VAL A 73 3.36 -8.05 10.93
C VAL A 73 4.68 -8.34 10.23
N ASP A 74 5.56 -9.13 10.85
CA ASP A 74 6.84 -9.49 10.25
C ASP A 74 6.65 -10.42 9.04
N ALA A 75 5.67 -11.33 9.12
CA ALA A 75 5.27 -12.16 7.99
C ALA A 75 4.66 -11.31 6.85
N GLU A 76 3.80 -10.35 7.17
CA GLU A 76 3.22 -9.44 6.15
C GLU A 76 4.28 -8.56 5.49
N TRP A 77 5.24 -8.04 6.25
CA TRP A 77 6.39 -7.31 5.71
C TRP A 77 7.24 -8.21 4.80
N SER A 78 7.50 -9.45 5.22
CA SER A 78 8.26 -10.41 4.43
C SER A 78 7.59 -10.74 3.10
N LYS A 79 6.25 -10.91 3.09
CA LYS A 79 5.47 -11.07 1.85
C LYS A 79 5.62 -9.87 0.93
N ALA A 80 5.52 -8.66 1.48
CA ALA A 80 5.66 -7.43 0.72
C ALA A 80 7.05 -7.28 0.08
N VAL A 81 8.11 -7.61 0.83
CA VAL A 81 9.49 -7.59 0.32
C VAL A 81 9.66 -8.59 -0.82
N THR A 82 9.18 -9.83 -0.66
CA THR A 82 9.25 -10.85 -1.70
C THR A 82 8.52 -10.40 -2.96
N LYS A 83 7.28 -9.91 -2.81
CA LYS A 83 6.48 -9.40 -3.92
C LYS A 83 7.17 -8.24 -4.65
N TRP A 84 7.69 -7.26 -3.91
CA TRP A 84 8.40 -6.13 -4.52
C TRP A 84 9.63 -6.58 -5.30
N LYS A 85 10.36 -7.58 -4.79
CA LYS A 85 11.52 -8.15 -5.51
C LYS A 85 11.11 -8.82 -6.80
N GLU A 86 10.07 -9.65 -6.76
CA GLU A 86 9.55 -10.37 -7.92
C GLU A 86 9.04 -9.40 -8.99
N ASP A 87 8.31 -8.36 -8.59
CA ASP A 87 7.62 -7.47 -9.53
C ASP A 87 8.49 -6.30 -10.02
N PHE A 88 9.40 -5.76 -9.20
CA PHE A 88 9.97 -4.42 -9.44
C PHE A 88 11.48 -4.29 -9.27
N GLU A 89 12.18 -5.17 -8.54
CA GLU A 89 13.62 -4.99 -8.22
C GLU A 89 14.48 -4.82 -9.48
N SER A 90 14.26 -5.65 -10.49
CA SER A 90 15.01 -5.57 -11.76
C SER A 90 14.76 -4.26 -12.51
N MET A 91 13.51 -3.78 -12.50
CA MET A 91 13.14 -2.51 -13.13
C MET A 91 13.84 -1.33 -12.43
N PHE A 92 13.79 -1.28 -11.09
CA PHE A 92 14.44 -0.21 -10.32
C PHE A 92 15.97 -0.25 -10.44
N ALA A 93 16.57 -1.44 -10.46
CA ALA A 93 18.00 -1.60 -10.69
C ALA A 93 18.41 -1.02 -12.06
N MET A 94 17.61 -1.24 -13.10
CA MET A 94 17.83 -0.67 -14.42
C MET A 94 17.77 0.86 -14.38
N PHE A 95 16.71 1.45 -13.82
CA PHE A 95 16.58 2.92 -13.74
C PHE A 95 17.69 3.58 -12.94
N LYS A 96 18.12 2.95 -11.83
CA LYS A 96 19.28 3.41 -11.05
C LYS A 96 20.56 3.41 -11.86
N SER A 97 20.75 2.43 -12.75
CA SER A 97 21.96 2.32 -13.57
C SER A 97 22.00 3.30 -14.76
N LEU A 98 20.83 3.64 -15.31
CA LEU A 98 20.73 4.50 -16.50
C LEU A 98 20.67 5.98 -16.18
N ASP A 99 20.49 6.33 -14.89
CA ASP A 99 20.30 7.70 -14.42
C ASP A 99 19.28 8.51 -15.26
N THR A 100 18.20 7.86 -15.69
CA THR A 100 17.26 8.40 -16.67
C THR A 100 15.88 8.58 -16.05
N TYR A 101 15.33 9.78 -16.19
CA TYR A 101 13.96 10.08 -15.80
C TYR A 101 12.95 9.31 -16.67
N SER A 102 11.98 8.66 -16.02
CA SER A 102 10.84 8.01 -16.66
C SER A 102 9.54 8.62 -16.16
N GLU A 103 8.74 9.17 -17.09
CA GLU A 103 7.42 9.73 -16.78
C GLU A 103 6.47 8.66 -16.22
N ASP A 104 6.51 7.45 -16.76
CA ASP A 104 5.69 6.33 -16.30
C ASP A 104 6.04 5.95 -14.86
N LEU A 105 7.35 5.82 -14.57
CA LEU A 105 7.79 5.51 -13.21
C LEU A 105 7.45 6.65 -12.24
N ALA A 106 7.64 7.91 -12.64
CA ALA A 106 7.25 9.07 -11.85
C ALA A 106 5.75 9.07 -11.54
N GLY A 107 4.91 8.72 -12.52
CA GLY A 107 3.47 8.56 -12.36
C GLY A 107 3.12 7.48 -11.34
N MET A 108 3.77 6.31 -11.43
CA MET A 108 3.59 5.23 -10.45
C MET A 108 4.01 5.66 -9.05
N CYS A 109 5.20 6.27 -8.90
CA CYS A 109 5.71 6.77 -7.62
C CYS A 109 4.70 7.72 -6.96
N LYS A 110 4.12 8.65 -7.74
CA LYS A 110 3.09 9.57 -7.26
C LYS A 110 1.80 8.87 -6.86
N LEU A 111 1.35 7.87 -7.62
CA LEU A 111 0.12 7.12 -7.32
C LEU A 111 0.25 6.32 -6.02
N TYR A 112 1.35 5.60 -5.83
CA TYR A 112 1.59 4.83 -4.60
C TYR A 112 1.74 5.74 -3.38
N LEU A 113 2.40 6.89 -3.52
CA LEU A 113 2.48 7.89 -2.46
C LEU A 113 1.09 8.44 -2.10
N LEU A 114 0.28 8.80 -3.09
CA LEU A 114 -1.08 9.30 -2.87
C LEU A 114 -1.95 8.26 -2.15
N MET A 115 -1.87 7.00 -2.55
CA MET A 115 -2.60 5.90 -1.93
C MET A 115 -2.26 5.75 -0.44
N LEU A 116 -0.95 5.72 -0.10
CA LEU A 116 -0.51 5.65 1.28
C LEU A 116 -0.98 6.86 2.09
N ASN A 117 -0.79 8.06 1.56
CA ASN A 117 -1.10 9.29 2.29
C ASN A 117 -2.60 9.46 2.52
N THR A 118 -3.45 9.15 1.54
CA THR A 118 -4.91 9.22 1.66
C THR A 118 -5.42 8.27 2.74
N LEU A 119 -4.94 7.02 2.75
CA LEU A 119 -5.38 6.02 3.74
C LEU A 119 -4.80 6.32 5.13
N GLY A 120 -3.51 6.62 5.21
CA GLY A 120 -2.85 6.93 6.48
C GLY A 120 -3.37 8.19 7.17
N SER A 121 -3.80 9.20 6.40
CA SER A 121 -4.44 10.41 6.95
C SER A 121 -5.89 10.19 7.37
N SER A 122 -6.63 9.29 6.70
CA SER A 122 -7.97 8.88 7.14
C SER A 122 -7.95 8.33 8.56
N TYR A 123 -6.92 7.55 8.91
CA TYR A 123 -6.75 6.98 10.25
C TYR A 123 -6.22 7.96 11.31
N GLU A 124 -5.68 9.10 10.89
CA GLU A 124 -5.28 10.17 11.82
C GLU A 124 -6.49 11.00 12.25
N ASN A 125 -7.49 11.16 11.38
CA ASN A 125 -8.69 11.96 11.64
C ASN A 125 -9.83 11.21 12.33
N GLU A 126 -9.78 9.88 12.47
CA GLU A 126 -10.81 9.12 13.22
C GLU A 126 -10.80 9.40 14.74
N SER A 127 -9.82 10.16 15.26
CA SER A 127 -9.87 10.69 16.63
C SER A 127 -10.58 12.05 16.75
N ILE A 128 -11.07 12.64 15.66
CA ILE A 128 -11.82 13.91 15.71
C ILE A 128 -13.32 13.59 15.77
N GLU A 129 -13.79 13.50 17.02
CA GLU A 129 -15.11 13.90 17.50
C GLU A 129 -16.26 13.91 16.46
N LYS A 130 -17.15 12.91 16.58
CA LYS A 130 -18.50 13.00 16.01
C LYS A 130 -19.26 14.10 16.74
N ASP A 131 -19.17 15.33 16.26
CA ASP A 131 -20.11 16.39 16.59
C ASP A 131 -20.53 17.11 15.32
N PHE A 132 -21.64 16.64 14.72
CA PHE A 132 -22.69 17.44 14.06
C PHE A 132 -23.99 16.64 14.00
#